data_AF-A0A950EEG6-F1
#
_entry.id   AF-A0A950EEG6-F1
#
_cell.length_a   1.000
_cell.length_b   1.000
_cell.length_c   1.000
_cell.angle_alpha   90.00
_cell.angle_beta   90.00
_cell.angle_gamma   90.00
#
_symmetry.space_group_name_H-M   'P 1'
#
loop_
_entity.id
_entity.type
_entity.pdbx_description
1 polymer ?
#
loop_
_entity_poly.entity_id
_entity_poly.type
_entity_poly.pdbx_seq_one_letter_code
_entity_poly.pdbx_strand_id
1 'polypeptide(L)'
;AVLGEYNKAASSPSLILNETMQDQAYTTHTYKHTTIGFLTDVKDMPKRFAYSRTFFDRWYRPENCTIVVAGDVDHDRLVELVRKAYGGWRRGSATVAISEEPPQTGRRTAKLSWPGPTLPALYLGFHIPAADPRNPDTAALGALAQAVFGETSPLYKALVLDEQKVVQLAAEAEAKRDPGLFTVVARTRDPKDLAPVRRRIEDALADAAKTPLDVARLDAIKAHLRYAFAGELDSADAIAQAVSQSIALTGRPDAMNDLFAAQDRLTPADLRRVAARYFAPTNETVVTLESERSK
;
A
#
# COMPACT_ATOMS: atom_id res chain seq x y z
N ALA A 1 -22.89 -8.74 11.38
CA ALA A 1 -21.92 -7.63 11.56
C ALA A 1 -21.03 -7.48 10.33
N VAL A 2 -20.14 -8.43 10.01
CA VAL A 2 -19.18 -8.33 8.88
C VAL A 2 -19.81 -8.02 7.53
N LEU A 3 -20.91 -8.69 7.14
CA LEU A 3 -21.62 -8.36 5.89
C LEU A 3 -22.16 -6.91 5.89
N GLY A 4 -22.59 -6.40 7.04
CA GLY A 4 -23.04 -5.01 7.18
C GLY A 4 -21.88 -4.02 7.05
N GLU A 5 -20.73 -4.34 7.62
CA GLU A 5 -19.48 -3.58 7.44
C GLU A 5 -19.03 -3.57 5.97
N TYR A 6 -19.03 -4.74 5.32
CA TYR A 6 -18.77 -4.84 3.88
C TYR A 6 -19.71 -3.94 3.10
N ASN A 7 -21.03 -4.04 3.31
CA ASN A 7 -22.00 -3.23 2.58
C ASN A 7 -21.81 -1.73 2.83
N LYS A 8 -21.43 -1.32 4.06
CA LYS A 8 -21.10 0.07 4.37
C LYS A 8 -19.86 0.51 3.58
N ALA A 9 -18.79 -0.28 3.58
CA ALA A 9 -17.57 0.06 2.86
C ALA A 9 -17.76 0.02 1.32
N ALA A 10 -18.52 -0.95 0.83
CA ALA A 10 -18.90 -1.13 -0.57
C ALA A 10 -19.90 -0.09 -1.07
N SER A 11 -20.42 0.79 -0.21
CA SER A 11 -21.14 1.99 -0.63
C SER A 11 -20.21 3.10 -1.12
N SER A 12 -18.89 2.95 -0.89
CA SER A 12 -17.85 3.80 -1.45
C SER A 12 -17.23 3.14 -2.70
N PRO A 13 -17.11 3.87 -3.83
CA PRO A 13 -16.44 3.36 -5.03
C PRO A 13 -15.01 2.90 -4.78
N SER A 14 -14.32 3.51 -3.80
CA SER A 14 -12.91 3.23 -3.50
C SER A 14 -12.67 1.78 -3.08
N LEU A 15 -13.59 1.15 -2.34
CA LEU A 15 -13.43 -0.26 -1.98
C LEU A 15 -13.47 -1.14 -3.23
N ILE A 16 -14.46 -0.95 -4.09
CA ILE A 16 -14.64 -1.77 -5.30
C ILE A 16 -13.49 -1.56 -6.29
N LEU A 17 -13.00 -0.33 -6.41
CA LEU A 17 -11.78 -0.01 -7.17
C LEU A 17 -10.57 -0.78 -6.65
N ASN A 18 -10.36 -0.79 -5.33
CA ASN A 18 -9.24 -1.51 -4.72
C ASN A 18 -9.39 -3.03 -4.84
N GLU A 19 -10.57 -3.59 -4.57
CA GLU A 19 -10.86 -5.01 -4.75
C GLU A 19 -10.61 -5.46 -6.20
N THR A 20 -11.06 -4.65 -7.16
CA THR A 20 -10.80 -4.91 -8.58
C THR A 20 -9.32 -4.78 -8.91
N MET A 21 -8.61 -3.78 -8.37
CA MET A 21 -7.17 -3.63 -8.59
C MET A 21 -6.39 -4.86 -8.11
N GLN A 22 -6.62 -5.29 -6.87
CA GLN A 22 -5.97 -6.47 -6.30
C GLN A 22 -6.33 -7.74 -7.09
N ASP A 23 -7.61 -7.91 -7.43
CA ASP A 23 -8.06 -9.08 -8.18
C ASP A 23 -7.45 -9.14 -9.59
N GLN A 24 -7.27 -8.00 -10.25
CA GLN A 24 -6.65 -7.95 -11.58
C GLN A 24 -5.13 -8.07 -11.52
N ALA A 25 -4.48 -7.52 -10.48
CA ALA A 25 -3.03 -7.51 -10.36
C ALA A 25 -2.45 -8.89 -9.98
N TYR A 26 -3.17 -9.69 -9.19
CA TYR A 26 -2.70 -11.00 -8.73
C TYR A 26 -3.51 -12.15 -9.33
N THR A 27 -2.82 -13.16 -9.84
CA THR A 27 -3.40 -14.40 -10.38
C THR A 27 -3.32 -15.56 -9.41
N THR A 28 -2.29 -15.57 -8.55
CA THR A 28 -1.95 -16.70 -7.68
C THR A 28 -1.75 -16.28 -6.23
N HIS A 29 -1.10 -15.15 -5.98
CA HIS A 29 -0.79 -14.71 -4.61
C HIS A 29 -2.05 -14.29 -3.84
N THR A 30 -2.05 -14.51 -2.52
CA THR A 30 -3.22 -14.26 -1.64
C THR A 30 -3.60 -12.78 -1.52
N TYR A 31 -2.72 -11.85 -1.93
CA TYR A 31 -3.03 -10.43 -2.03
C TYR A 31 -4.08 -10.08 -3.10
N LYS A 32 -4.56 -11.06 -3.87
CA LYS A 32 -5.68 -10.94 -4.82
C LYS A 32 -6.98 -10.39 -4.22
N HIS A 33 -7.16 -10.47 -2.90
CA HIS A 33 -8.33 -9.91 -2.21
C HIS A 33 -7.92 -8.91 -1.12
N THR A 34 -8.86 -8.04 -0.75
CA THR A 34 -8.69 -7.11 0.38
C THR A 34 -8.84 -7.84 1.72
N THR A 35 -8.52 -7.16 2.82
CA THR A 35 -8.55 -7.72 4.19
C THR A 35 -9.91 -8.33 4.57
N ILE A 36 -11.02 -7.75 4.11
CA ILE A 36 -12.37 -8.25 4.42
C ILE A 36 -12.70 -9.56 3.67
N GLY A 37 -11.92 -9.89 2.63
CA GLY A 37 -12.08 -11.08 1.79
C GLY A 37 -13.11 -10.89 0.68
N PHE A 38 -13.35 -11.97 -0.08
CA PHE A 38 -14.37 -11.96 -1.14
C PHE A 38 -15.78 -11.88 -0.55
N LEU A 39 -16.69 -11.14 -1.20
CA LEU A 39 -18.09 -11.03 -0.75
C LEU A 39 -18.79 -12.40 -0.63
N THR A 40 -18.46 -13.34 -1.52
CA THR A 40 -18.98 -14.72 -1.45
C THR A 40 -18.59 -15.40 -0.15
N ASP A 41 -17.34 -15.22 0.28
CA ASP A 41 -16.82 -15.81 1.51
C ASP A 41 -17.42 -15.12 2.72
N VAL A 42 -17.52 -13.78 2.71
CA VAL A 42 -18.20 -13.01 3.77
C VAL A 42 -19.64 -13.48 3.97
N LYS A 43 -20.37 -13.77 2.88
CA LYS A 43 -21.74 -14.31 2.93
C LYS A 43 -21.80 -15.76 3.42
N ASP A 44 -20.78 -16.57 3.13
CA ASP A 44 -20.70 -17.98 3.55
C ASP A 44 -20.16 -18.17 4.98
N MET A 45 -19.42 -17.19 5.52
CA MET A 45 -18.79 -17.25 6.84
C MET A 45 -19.71 -17.69 8.00
N PRO A 46 -21.01 -17.32 8.06
CA PRO A 46 -21.92 -17.84 9.08
C PRO A 46 -22.01 -19.38 9.11
N LYS A 47 -21.77 -20.06 7.98
CA LYS A 47 -21.73 -21.52 7.87
C LYS A 47 -20.34 -22.11 8.16
N ARG A 48 -19.33 -21.26 8.38
CA ARG A 48 -17.91 -21.64 8.55
C ARG A 48 -17.39 -21.46 9.98
N PHE A 49 -18.26 -21.37 10.98
CA PHE A 49 -17.85 -21.17 12.38
C PHE A 49 -16.79 -22.18 12.88
N ALA A 50 -16.91 -23.46 12.51
CA ALA A 50 -15.91 -24.47 12.84
C ALA A 50 -14.52 -24.15 12.26
N TYR A 51 -14.47 -23.58 11.06
CA TYR A 51 -13.23 -23.11 10.45
C TYR A 51 -12.69 -21.88 11.17
N SER A 52 -13.53 -20.94 11.62
CA SER A 52 -13.08 -19.79 12.43
C SER A 52 -12.39 -20.22 13.72
N ARG A 53 -12.89 -21.26 14.39
CA ARG A 53 -12.21 -21.87 15.55
C ARG A 53 -10.87 -22.49 15.16
N THR A 54 -10.83 -23.21 14.04
CA THR A 54 -9.59 -23.78 13.50
C THR A 54 -8.56 -22.69 13.17
N PHE A 55 -8.99 -21.57 12.61
CA PHE A 55 -8.13 -20.41 12.34
C PHE A 55 -7.56 -19.84 13.64
N PHE A 56 -8.40 -19.60 14.64
CA PHE A 56 -7.97 -19.16 15.97
C PHE A 56 -6.95 -20.13 16.57
N ASP A 57 -7.22 -21.43 16.52
CA ASP A 57 -6.33 -22.45 17.07
C ASP A 57 -5.00 -22.60 16.35
N ARG A 58 -4.93 -22.22 15.07
CA ARG A 58 -3.70 -22.24 14.29
C ARG A 58 -2.85 -20.99 14.53
N TRP A 59 -3.49 -19.82 14.51
CA TRP A 59 -2.76 -18.56 14.31
C TRP A 59 -2.68 -17.68 15.55
N TYR A 60 -3.60 -17.79 16.50
CA TYR A 60 -3.54 -17.06 17.77
C TYR A 60 -2.64 -17.84 18.74
N ARG A 61 -1.33 -17.75 18.51
CA ARG A 61 -0.28 -18.47 19.23
C ARG A 61 0.90 -17.53 19.52
N PRO A 62 1.65 -17.74 20.62
CA PRO A 62 2.65 -16.78 21.09
C PRO A 62 3.77 -16.52 20.07
N GLU A 63 4.09 -17.47 19.20
CA GLU A 63 5.05 -17.29 18.11
C GLU A 63 4.60 -16.33 16.99
N ASN A 64 3.31 -16.03 16.91
CA ASN A 64 2.70 -15.11 15.93
C ASN A 64 2.21 -13.82 16.58
N CYS A 65 2.60 -13.53 17.82
CA CYS A 65 2.12 -12.37 18.57
C CYS A 65 3.30 -11.56 19.11
N THR A 66 3.18 -10.23 19.03
CA THR A 66 4.10 -9.31 19.70
C THR A 66 3.29 -8.33 20.54
N ILE A 67 3.70 -8.14 21.79
CA ILE A 67 3.11 -7.14 22.68
C ILE A 67 4.01 -5.91 22.61
N VAL A 68 3.47 -4.81 22.08
CA VAL A 68 4.16 -3.51 22.03
C VAL A 68 3.51 -2.62 23.09
N VAL A 69 4.34 -2.02 23.94
CA VAL A 69 3.90 -1.08 24.98
C VAL A 69 4.72 0.19 24.84
N ALA A 70 4.03 1.32 24.70
CA ALA A 70 4.64 2.65 24.65
C ALA A 70 3.92 3.56 25.64
N GLY A 71 4.68 4.38 26.35
CA GLY A 71 4.16 5.30 27.37
C GLY A 71 5.02 5.30 28.63
N ASP A 72 4.45 5.84 29.71
CA ASP A 72 5.08 5.88 31.03
C ASP A 72 4.94 4.52 31.73
N VAL A 73 5.90 3.63 31.50
CA VAL A 73 5.90 2.27 32.04
C VAL A 73 7.26 1.89 32.62
N ASP A 74 7.24 1.22 33.77
CA ASP A 74 8.42 0.57 34.32
C ASP A 74 8.68 -0.77 33.61
N HIS A 75 9.85 -0.91 33.01
CA HIS A 75 10.18 -2.05 32.16
C HIS A 75 10.14 -3.38 32.92
N ASP A 76 10.77 -3.45 34.09
CA ASP A 76 10.90 -4.69 34.86
C ASP A 76 9.53 -5.15 35.37
N ARG A 77 8.73 -4.21 35.87
CA ARG A 77 7.36 -4.48 36.29
C ARG A 77 6.48 -4.93 35.13
N LEU A 78 6.61 -4.31 33.96
CA LEU A 78 5.87 -4.71 32.77
C LEU A 78 6.22 -6.15 32.36
N VAL A 79 7.51 -6.49 32.32
CA VAL A 79 7.97 -7.84 31.96
C VAL A 79 7.44 -8.88 32.95
N GLU A 80 7.42 -8.57 34.25
CA GLU A 80 6.82 -9.45 35.27
C GLU A 80 5.33 -9.69 34.99
N LEU A 81 4.55 -8.63 34.72
CA LEU A 81 3.12 -8.73 34.43
C LEU A 81 2.85 -9.53 33.16
N VAL A 82 3.62 -9.29 32.09
CA VAL A 82 3.50 -10.02 30.82
C VAL A 82 3.82 -11.50 31.02
N ARG A 83 4.90 -11.83 31.75
CA ARG A 83 5.24 -13.23 32.06
C ARG A 83 4.17 -13.90 32.91
N LYS A 84 3.62 -13.20 33.90
CA LYS A 84 2.53 -13.73 34.73
C LYS A 84 1.26 -13.98 33.92
N ALA A 85 0.91 -13.09 32.99
CA ALA A 85 -0.30 -13.19 32.18
C ALA A 85 -0.17 -14.21 31.04
N TYR A 86 0.96 -14.20 30.33
CA TYR A 86 1.12 -14.92 29.06
C TYR A 86 2.21 -16.00 29.08
N GLY A 87 3.00 -16.13 30.15
CA GLY A 87 4.14 -17.07 30.21
C GLY A 87 3.75 -18.55 30.13
N GLY A 88 2.51 -18.89 30.44
CA GLY A 88 1.96 -20.24 30.27
C GLY A 88 1.40 -20.52 28.86
N TRP A 89 1.39 -19.54 27.96
CA TRP A 89 0.80 -19.68 26.63
C TRP A 89 1.65 -20.60 25.77
N ARG A 90 1.03 -21.65 25.21
CA ARG A 90 1.72 -22.69 24.45
C ARG A 90 1.83 -22.33 22.97
N ARG A 91 3.00 -22.65 22.40
CA ARG A 91 3.27 -22.52 20.96
C ARG A 91 2.43 -23.51 20.15
N GLY A 92 2.10 -23.12 18.93
CA GLY A 92 1.56 -23.99 17.89
C GLY A 92 2.66 -24.53 16.95
N SER A 93 2.22 -25.22 15.90
CA SER A 93 3.08 -25.80 14.87
C SER A 93 2.52 -25.59 13.45
N ALA A 94 1.53 -24.71 13.30
CA ALA A 94 0.89 -24.46 12.02
C ALA A 94 1.83 -23.66 11.11
N THR A 95 1.97 -24.11 9.87
CA THR A 95 2.71 -23.40 8.82
C THR A 95 1.82 -23.26 7.60
N VAL A 96 1.95 -22.16 6.87
CA VAL A 96 1.28 -21.95 5.58
C VAL A 96 2.34 -21.67 4.53
N ALA A 97 2.24 -22.35 3.40
CA ALA A 97 3.01 -22.00 2.22
C ALA A 97 2.20 -20.95 1.44
N ILE A 98 2.80 -19.78 1.21
CA ILE A 98 2.21 -18.74 0.38
C ILE A 98 2.84 -18.85 -1.00
N SER A 99 2.00 -19.04 -2.02
CA SER A 99 2.45 -19.11 -3.41
C SER A 99 2.88 -17.73 -3.88
N GLU A 100 4.07 -17.63 -4.48
CA GLU A 100 4.56 -16.41 -5.11
C GLU A 100 3.71 -16.02 -6.33
N GLU A 101 3.58 -14.71 -6.58
CA GLU A 101 2.93 -14.22 -7.81
C GLU A 101 3.92 -14.35 -8.99
N PRO A 102 3.53 -14.99 -10.11
CA PRO A 102 4.35 -14.99 -11.30
C PRO A 102 4.49 -13.57 -11.88
N PRO A 103 5.63 -13.21 -12.50
CA PRO A 103 5.80 -11.90 -13.12
C PRO A 103 4.68 -11.57 -14.12
N GLN A 104 4.13 -10.37 -14.03
CA GLN A 104 3.17 -9.89 -15.02
C GLN A 104 3.86 -9.67 -16.36
N THR A 105 3.33 -10.28 -17.43
CA THR A 105 3.93 -10.25 -18.78
C THR A 105 3.21 -9.30 -19.74
N GLY A 106 2.10 -8.70 -19.33
CA GLY A 106 1.30 -7.83 -20.17
C GLY A 106 0.35 -6.96 -19.35
N ARG A 107 -0.03 -5.81 -19.92
CA ARG A 107 -0.97 -4.88 -19.32
C ARG A 107 -2.31 -5.54 -19.06
N ARG A 108 -2.88 -5.31 -17.88
CA ARG A 108 -4.23 -5.77 -17.50
C ARG A 108 -5.16 -4.58 -17.32
N THR A 109 -6.43 -4.72 -17.69
CA THR A 109 -7.38 -3.60 -17.63
C THR A 109 -8.76 -4.04 -17.16
N ALA A 110 -9.37 -3.26 -16.26
CA ALA A 110 -10.78 -3.38 -15.90
C ALA A 110 -11.49 -2.01 -16.00
N LYS A 111 -12.77 -2.05 -16.39
CA LYS A 111 -13.65 -0.88 -16.41
C LYS A 111 -14.85 -1.17 -15.53
N LEU A 112 -15.10 -0.30 -14.58
CA LEU A 112 -16.19 -0.39 -13.62
C LEU A 112 -17.25 0.66 -13.94
N SER A 113 -18.49 0.28 -13.77
CA SER A 113 -19.65 1.16 -13.84
C SER A 113 -20.22 1.31 -12.45
N TRP A 114 -20.46 2.55 -12.02
CA TRP A 114 -20.96 2.84 -10.68
C TRP A 114 -22.41 3.32 -10.71
N PRO A 115 -23.32 2.70 -9.92
CA PRO A 115 -24.71 3.15 -9.83
C PRO A 115 -24.78 4.43 -9.00
N GLY A 116 -24.95 5.55 -9.69
CA GLY A 116 -25.13 6.87 -9.07
C GLY A 116 -23.98 7.86 -9.33
N PRO A 117 -24.14 9.13 -8.94
CA PRO A 117 -23.16 10.18 -9.20
C PRO A 117 -21.85 9.95 -8.43
N THR A 118 -20.73 9.87 -9.16
CA THR A 118 -19.39 9.86 -8.59
C THR A 118 -18.40 10.46 -9.59
N LEU A 119 -17.30 11.02 -9.09
CA LEU A 119 -16.23 11.47 -9.97
C LEU A 119 -15.55 10.26 -10.61
N PRO A 120 -15.25 10.30 -11.92
CA PRO A 120 -14.48 9.27 -12.59
C PRO A 120 -13.15 9.02 -11.87
N ALA A 121 -12.76 7.76 -11.82
CA ALA A 121 -11.54 7.34 -11.12
C ALA A 121 -10.65 6.49 -12.02
N LEU A 122 -9.35 6.63 -11.82
CA LEU A 122 -8.28 5.87 -12.44
C LEU A 122 -7.38 5.32 -11.33
N TYR A 123 -7.21 4.01 -11.29
CA TYR A 123 -6.25 3.32 -10.43
C TYR A 123 -5.25 2.62 -11.34
N LEU A 124 -3.96 2.84 -11.08
CA LEU A 124 -2.87 2.12 -11.72
C LEU A 124 -2.13 1.32 -10.65
N GLY A 125 -1.74 0.09 -10.96
CA GLY A 125 -0.96 -0.78 -10.08
C GLY A 125 0.24 -1.34 -10.83
N PHE A 126 1.40 -1.34 -10.17
CA PHE A 126 2.63 -1.92 -10.70
C PHE A 126 3.24 -2.85 -9.66
N HIS A 127 3.59 -4.09 -10.02
CA HIS A 127 4.24 -5.00 -9.07
C HIS A 127 5.60 -4.46 -8.65
N ILE A 128 5.84 -4.43 -7.34
CA ILE A 128 7.08 -4.01 -6.69
C ILE A 128 7.55 -5.10 -5.72
N PRO A 129 8.84 -5.15 -5.35
CA PRO A 129 9.32 -6.11 -4.37
C PRO A 129 8.63 -5.94 -3.01
N ALA A 130 8.77 -6.95 -2.15
CA ALA A 130 8.41 -6.85 -0.75
C ALA A 130 9.10 -5.65 -0.08
N ALA A 131 8.45 -5.10 0.94
CA ALA A 131 9.04 -4.04 1.76
C ALA A 131 10.13 -4.61 2.65
N ASP A 132 11.39 -4.42 2.24
CA ASP A 132 12.56 -4.81 2.99
C ASP A 132 13.51 -3.61 3.09
N PRO A 133 13.76 -3.05 4.28
CA PRO A 133 14.71 -1.95 4.46
C PRO A 133 16.14 -2.25 3.96
N ARG A 134 16.49 -3.53 3.78
CA ARG A 134 17.78 -3.94 3.22
C ARG A 134 17.79 -3.90 1.69
N ASN A 135 16.63 -3.84 1.06
CA ASN A 135 16.49 -3.63 -0.38
C ASN A 135 16.52 -2.13 -0.68
N PRO A 136 17.53 -1.62 -1.42
CA PRO A 136 17.62 -0.20 -1.73
C PRO A 136 16.42 0.32 -2.55
N ASP A 137 15.71 -0.58 -3.25
CA ASP A 137 14.55 -0.21 -4.07
C ASP A 137 13.36 0.22 -3.20
N THR A 138 13.24 -0.27 -1.96
CA THR A 138 12.14 0.10 -1.05
C THR A 138 12.15 1.59 -0.73
N ALA A 139 13.31 2.14 -0.34
CA ALA A 139 13.45 3.58 -0.09
C ALA A 139 13.26 4.40 -1.37
N ALA A 140 13.82 3.94 -2.49
CA ALA A 140 13.75 4.63 -3.77
C ALA A 140 12.31 4.72 -4.33
N LEU A 141 11.49 3.68 -4.15
CA LEU A 141 10.09 3.67 -4.57
C LEU A 141 9.25 4.70 -3.78
N GLY A 142 9.43 4.78 -2.46
CA GLY A 142 8.77 5.80 -1.63
C GLY A 142 9.17 7.23 -2.03
N ALA A 143 10.47 7.45 -2.28
CA ALA A 143 10.96 8.75 -2.76
C ALA A 143 10.44 9.08 -4.18
N LEU A 144 10.34 8.09 -5.06
CA LEU A 144 9.79 8.27 -6.40
C LEU A 144 8.30 8.66 -6.36
N ALA A 145 7.51 8.07 -5.46
CA ALA A 145 6.11 8.44 -5.25
C ALA A 145 5.99 9.95 -4.95
N GLN A 146 6.81 10.46 -4.03
CA GLN A 146 6.84 11.90 -3.71
C GLN A 146 7.40 12.76 -4.86
N ALA A 147 8.41 12.27 -5.58
CA ALA A 147 9.02 12.99 -6.69
C ALA A 147 8.03 13.24 -7.83
N VAL A 148 7.27 12.22 -8.20
CA VAL A 148 6.39 12.22 -9.38
C VAL A 148 4.96 12.66 -9.03
N PHE A 149 4.45 12.32 -7.86
CA PHE A 149 3.03 12.50 -7.51
C PHE A 149 2.78 13.40 -6.30
N GLY A 150 3.82 13.75 -5.51
CA GLY A 150 3.67 14.65 -4.37
C GLY A 150 3.18 16.04 -4.78
N GLU A 151 2.60 16.79 -3.85
CA GLU A 151 1.94 18.08 -4.14
C GLU A 151 2.86 19.13 -4.79
N THR A 152 4.16 19.01 -4.53
CA THR A 152 5.18 19.91 -5.10
C THR A 152 5.72 19.43 -6.45
N SER A 153 5.31 18.26 -6.93
CA SER A 153 5.73 17.67 -8.21
C SER A 153 5.19 18.45 -9.42
N PRO A 154 5.89 18.43 -10.57
CA PRO A 154 5.40 19.06 -11.79
C PRO A 154 4.07 18.47 -12.29
N LEU A 155 3.88 17.15 -12.15
CA LEU A 155 2.67 16.47 -12.59
C LEU A 155 1.45 16.90 -11.76
N TYR A 156 1.60 16.97 -10.44
CA TYR A 156 0.53 17.43 -9.55
C TYR A 156 0.15 18.88 -9.86
N LYS A 157 1.14 19.79 -9.94
CA LYS A 157 0.90 21.20 -10.29
C LYS A 157 0.13 21.34 -11.58
N ALA A 158 0.57 20.65 -12.64
CA ALA A 158 -0.07 20.72 -13.94
C ALA A 158 -1.51 20.17 -13.92
N LEU A 159 -1.73 18.95 -13.39
CA LEU A 159 -3.04 18.29 -13.50
C LEU A 159 -4.06 18.79 -12.49
N VAL A 160 -3.63 19.15 -11.29
CA VAL A 160 -4.49 19.49 -10.15
C VAL A 160 -4.67 21.01 -10.03
N LEU A 161 -3.57 21.78 -10.08
CA LEU A 161 -3.61 23.22 -9.81
C LEU A 161 -3.87 24.04 -11.09
N ASP A 162 -3.13 23.77 -12.16
CA ASP A 162 -3.16 24.59 -13.38
C ASP A 162 -4.30 24.19 -14.32
N GLU A 163 -4.33 22.92 -14.75
CA GLU A 163 -5.34 22.41 -15.68
C GLU A 163 -6.67 22.08 -15.00
N GLN A 164 -6.65 21.87 -13.67
CA GLN A 164 -7.82 21.49 -12.88
C GLN A 164 -8.62 20.32 -13.49
N LYS A 165 -7.94 19.33 -14.07
CA LYS A 165 -8.59 18.11 -14.58
C LYS A 165 -8.74 17.05 -13.51
N VAL A 166 -7.82 17.04 -12.56
CA VAL A 166 -7.73 16.07 -11.47
C VAL A 166 -8.07 16.76 -10.16
N VAL A 167 -8.86 16.12 -9.30
CA VAL A 167 -9.18 16.60 -7.94
C VAL A 167 -8.40 15.86 -6.86
N GLN A 168 -7.90 14.67 -7.18
CA GLN A 168 -7.11 13.82 -6.31
C GLN A 168 -6.06 13.15 -7.18
N LEU A 169 -4.79 13.30 -6.84
CA LEU A 169 -3.67 12.56 -7.40
C LEU A 169 -2.78 12.13 -6.24
N ALA A 170 -2.59 10.83 -6.08
CA ALA A 170 -1.72 10.29 -5.06
C ALA A 170 -1.08 9.00 -5.54
N ALA A 171 0.07 8.66 -4.96
CA ALA A 171 0.72 7.38 -5.19
C ALA A 171 1.36 6.85 -3.91
N GLU A 172 1.42 5.53 -3.80
CA GLU A 172 2.00 4.85 -2.66
C GLU A 172 2.75 3.60 -3.14
N ALA A 173 3.93 3.36 -2.59
CA ALA A 173 4.60 2.07 -2.66
C ALA A 173 4.14 1.25 -1.46
N GLU A 174 3.25 0.28 -1.67
CA GLU A 174 2.63 -0.46 -0.56
C GLU A 174 3.68 -1.19 0.28
N ALA A 175 3.65 -0.97 1.59
CA ALA A 175 4.51 -1.68 2.53
C ALA A 175 3.93 -3.07 2.85
N LYS A 176 4.32 -4.09 2.09
CA LYS A 176 3.85 -5.48 2.23
C LYS A 176 4.99 -6.44 2.57
N ARG A 177 4.66 -7.53 3.27
CA ARG A 177 5.61 -8.60 3.64
C ARG A 177 6.09 -9.38 2.42
N ASP A 178 5.19 -9.62 1.48
CA ASP A 178 5.45 -10.25 0.18
C ASP A 178 5.45 -9.16 -0.90
N PRO A 179 5.86 -9.45 -2.16
CA PRO A 179 5.76 -8.49 -3.26
C PRO A 179 4.38 -7.83 -3.34
N GLY A 180 4.39 -6.50 -3.42
CA GLY A 180 3.21 -5.65 -3.33
C GLY A 180 2.97 -4.83 -4.60
N LEU A 181 2.12 -3.81 -4.50
CA LEU A 181 1.89 -2.86 -5.59
C LEU A 181 2.43 -1.47 -5.27
N PHE A 182 2.99 -0.81 -6.28
CA PHE A 182 2.99 0.64 -6.34
C PHE A 182 1.66 1.07 -6.96
N THR A 183 0.85 1.80 -6.21
CA THR A 183 -0.46 2.23 -6.67
C THR A 183 -0.47 3.73 -6.97
N VAL A 184 -1.13 4.11 -8.05
CA VAL A 184 -1.43 5.52 -8.38
C VAL A 184 -2.94 5.66 -8.46
N VAL A 185 -3.48 6.63 -7.75
CA VAL A 185 -4.91 6.95 -7.79
C VAL A 185 -5.09 8.36 -8.35
N ALA A 186 -6.00 8.50 -9.30
CA ALA A 186 -6.44 9.78 -9.83
C ALA A 186 -7.97 9.85 -9.89
N ARG A 187 -8.55 10.98 -9.48
CA ARG A 187 -9.98 11.28 -9.70
C ARG A 187 -10.11 12.48 -10.61
N THR A 188 -10.82 12.33 -11.72
CA THR A 188 -11.01 13.40 -12.71
C THR A 188 -12.36 14.08 -12.55
N ARG A 189 -12.52 15.27 -13.13
CA ARG A 189 -13.81 15.98 -13.16
C ARG A 189 -14.74 15.44 -14.27
N ASP A 190 -14.17 15.07 -15.40
CA ASP A 190 -14.89 14.60 -16.59
C ASP A 190 -14.37 13.21 -17.02
N PRO A 191 -15.24 12.25 -17.38
CA PRO A 191 -14.83 10.96 -17.90
C PRO A 191 -13.85 11.04 -19.09
N LYS A 192 -13.97 12.08 -19.93
CA LYS A 192 -13.08 12.27 -21.10
C LYS A 192 -11.62 12.48 -20.70
N ASP A 193 -11.36 12.92 -19.47
CA ASP A 193 -10.03 13.21 -18.96
C ASP A 193 -9.29 11.95 -18.48
N LEU A 194 -9.97 10.81 -18.27
CA LEU A 194 -9.32 9.58 -17.78
C LEU A 194 -8.14 9.14 -18.65
N ALA A 195 -8.33 9.06 -19.96
CA ALA A 195 -7.29 8.64 -20.88
C ALA A 195 -6.14 9.66 -21.02
N PRO A 196 -6.40 10.98 -21.19
CA PRO A 196 -5.36 12.00 -21.15
C PRO A 196 -4.56 12.03 -19.84
N VAL A 197 -5.23 11.94 -18.68
CA VAL A 197 -4.59 11.94 -17.36
C VAL A 197 -3.70 10.71 -17.19
N ARG A 198 -4.20 9.53 -17.57
CA ARG A 198 -3.39 8.31 -17.56
C ARG A 198 -2.12 8.48 -18.38
N ARG A 199 -2.25 8.98 -19.61
CA ARG A 199 -1.09 9.19 -20.49
C ARG A 199 -0.07 10.15 -19.85
N ARG A 200 -0.53 11.22 -19.19
CA ARG A 200 0.35 12.15 -18.47
C ARG A 200 1.07 11.50 -17.29
N ILE A 201 0.41 10.56 -16.59
CA ILE A 201 1.04 9.75 -15.53
C ILE A 201 2.10 8.81 -16.12
N GLU A 202 1.76 8.09 -17.19
CA GLU A 202 2.69 7.19 -17.91
C GLU A 202 3.91 7.97 -18.44
N ASP A 203 3.68 9.14 -19.04
CA ASP A 203 4.74 10.02 -19.55
C ASP A 203 5.66 10.53 -18.42
N ALA A 204 5.10 10.89 -17.26
CA ALA A 204 5.89 11.33 -16.10
C ALA A 204 6.76 10.22 -15.51
N LEU A 205 6.24 8.99 -15.43
CA LEU A 205 7.03 7.83 -15.01
C LEU A 205 8.11 7.47 -16.04
N ALA A 206 7.80 7.58 -17.33
CA ALA A 206 8.76 7.35 -18.41
C ALA A 206 9.86 8.42 -18.46
N ASP A 207 9.54 9.69 -18.12
CA ASP A 207 10.53 10.75 -17.96
C ASP A 207 11.41 10.47 -16.74
N ALA A 208 10.84 10.11 -15.59
CA ALA A 208 11.61 9.73 -14.40
C ALA A 208 12.58 8.56 -14.67
N ALA A 209 12.23 7.65 -15.58
CA ALA A 209 13.09 6.54 -16.01
C ALA A 209 14.28 6.98 -16.89
N LYS A 210 14.24 8.17 -17.49
CA LYS A 210 15.26 8.68 -18.43
C LYS A 210 16.07 9.82 -17.84
N THR A 211 15.39 10.76 -17.19
CA THR A 211 15.91 12.02 -16.69
C THR A 211 16.15 11.91 -15.18
N PRO A 212 17.41 11.97 -14.71
CA PRO A 212 17.69 12.02 -13.29
C PRO A 212 17.04 13.24 -12.63
N LEU A 213 16.50 13.05 -11.43
CA LEU A 213 15.98 14.14 -10.61
C LEU A 213 17.12 15.11 -10.21
N ASP A 214 16.82 16.39 -10.08
CA ASP A 214 17.76 17.35 -9.49
C ASP A 214 18.11 16.95 -8.04
N VAL A 215 19.39 17.15 -7.66
CA VAL A 215 19.90 16.75 -6.33
C VAL A 215 19.21 17.54 -5.22
N ALA A 216 19.05 18.86 -5.36
CA ALA A 216 18.39 19.68 -4.35
C ALA A 216 16.90 19.29 -4.21
N ARG A 217 16.26 18.93 -5.32
CA ARG A 217 14.90 18.39 -5.30
C ARG A 217 14.81 17.05 -4.56
N LEU A 218 15.76 16.15 -4.77
CA LEU A 218 15.83 14.88 -4.05
C LEU A 218 16.05 15.12 -2.55
N ASP A 219 16.95 16.03 -2.17
CA ASP A 219 17.22 16.35 -0.77
C ASP A 219 15.98 16.93 -0.07
N ALA A 220 15.22 17.77 -0.76
CA ALA A 220 13.93 18.26 -0.26
C ALA A 220 12.91 17.13 -0.03
N ILE A 221 12.89 16.12 -0.89
CA ILE A 221 12.02 14.94 -0.74
C ILE A 221 12.46 14.09 0.45
N LYS A 222 13.77 13.83 0.61
CA LYS A 222 14.30 13.11 1.78
C LYS A 222 13.93 13.81 3.08
N ALA A 223 14.11 15.14 3.12
CA ALA A 223 13.72 15.95 4.27
C ALA A 223 12.21 15.84 4.53
N HIS A 224 11.37 15.98 3.50
CA HIS A 224 9.92 15.85 3.63
C HIS A 224 9.51 14.48 4.21
N LEU A 225 10.03 13.37 3.67
CA LEU A 225 9.74 12.03 4.16
C LEU A 225 10.11 11.86 5.63
N ARG A 226 11.28 12.37 6.03
CA ARG A 226 11.76 12.32 7.42
C ARG A 226 10.87 13.13 8.36
N TYR A 227 10.49 14.35 7.98
CA TYR A 227 9.66 15.21 8.82
C TYR A 227 8.20 14.75 8.87
N ALA A 228 7.66 14.22 7.76
CA ALA A 228 6.33 13.62 7.73
C ALA A 228 6.24 12.48 8.75
N PHE A 229 7.20 11.54 8.71
CA PHE A 229 7.24 10.46 9.68
C PHE A 229 7.44 10.95 11.12
N ALA A 230 8.35 11.90 11.35
CA ALA A 230 8.55 12.45 12.70
C ALA A 230 7.28 13.12 13.25
N GLY A 231 6.49 13.76 12.37
CA GLY A 231 5.20 14.35 12.73
C GLY A 231 4.12 13.32 13.09
N GLU A 232 4.23 12.09 12.59
CA GLU A 232 3.31 10.98 12.95
C GLU A 232 3.60 10.42 14.35
N LEU A 233 4.80 10.65 14.92
CA LEU A 233 5.20 10.10 16.23
C LEU A 233 4.79 11.00 17.42
N ASP A 234 3.63 11.64 17.34
CA ASP A 234 3.18 12.66 18.29
C ASP A 234 2.49 12.11 19.56
N SER A 235 2.29 10.79 19.61
CA SER A 235 1.60 10.12 20.72
C SER A 235 2.16 8.72 20.98
N ALA A 236 1.94 8.20 22.19
CA ALA A 236 2.36 6.85 22.57
C ALA A 236 1.71 5.77 21.67
N ASP A 237 0.44 5.95 21.29
CA ASP A 237 -0.27 5.06 20.37
C ASP A 237 0.39 5.05 18.99
N ALA A 238 0.67 6.24 18.43
CA ALA A 238 1.31 6.33 17.12
C ALA A 238 2.73 5.75 17.11
N ILE A 239 3.50 5.94 18.19
CA ILE A 239 4.81 5.29 18.37
C ILE A 239 4.65 3.76 18.41
N ALA A 240 3.70 3.24 19.19
CA ALA A 240 3.45 1.81 19.27
C ALA A 240 3.02 1.23 17.91
N GLN A 241 2.22 1.96 17.14
CA GLN A 241 1.77 1.57 15.81
C GLN A 241 2.93 1.53 14.81
N ALA A 242 3.79 2.55 14.79
CA ALA A 242 4.96 2.60 13.92
C ALA A 242 5.93 1.43 14.18
N VAL A 243 6.20 1.15 15.47
CA VAL A 243 7.02 -0.01 15.87
C VAL A 243 6.34 -1.34 15.50
N SER A 244 5.03 -1.44 15.71
CA SER A 244 4.25 -2.64 15.36
C SER A 244 4.30 -2.93 13.86
N GLN A 245 4.22 -1.91 13.01
CA GLN A 245 4.34 -2.05 11.56
C GLN A 245 5.75 -2.53 11.17
N SER A 246 6.79 -1.97 11.78
CA SER A 246 8.18 -2.40 11.55
C SER A 246 8.38 -3.88 11.89
N ILE A 247 7.84 -4.33 13.03
CA ILE A 247 7.89 -5.74 13.46
C ILE A 247 7.06 -6.62 12.51
N ALA A 248 5.86 -6.20 12.11
CA ALA A 248 4.99 -6.98 11.24
C ALA A 248 5.64 -7.27 9.87
N LEU A 249 6.37 -6.30 9.33
CA LEU A 249 7.05 -6.42 8.04
C LEU A 249 8.39 -7.15 8.14
N THR A 250 9.18 -6.86 9.17
CA THR A 250 10.60 -7.25 9.20
C THR A 250 10.98 -8.21 10.33
N GLY A 251 10.08 -8.43 11.29
CA GLY A 251 10.36 -9.14 12.53
C GLY A 251 11.25 -8.37 13.52
N ARG A 252 11.58 -7.10 13.23
CA ARG A 252 12.48 -6.28 14.03
C ARG A 252 11.87 -4.90 14.34
N PRO A 253 11.95 -4.41 15.59
CA PRO A 253 11.47 -3.08 15.95
C PRO A 253 12.37 -1.94 15.42
N ASP A 254 13.66 -2.21 15.21
CA ASP A 254 14.68 -1.22 14.82
C ASP A 254 14.86 -1.09 13.30
N ALA A 255 14.16 -1.91 12.50
CA ALA A 255 14.34 -1.91 11.04
C ALA A 255 13.91 -0.60 10.36
N MET A 256 13.15 0.27 11.04
CA MET A 256 12.88 1.61 10.53
C MET A 256 14.18 2.42 10.36
N ASN A 257 15.18 2.20 11.23
CA ASN A 257 16.46 2.92 11.16
C ASN A 257 17.21 2.55 9.87
N ASP A 258 17.11 1.29 9.43
CA ASP A 258 17.68 0.84 8.17
C ASP A 258 17.00 1.54 6.98
N LEU A 259 15.68 1.75 7.04
CA LEU A 259 14.94 2.46 6.01
C LEU A 259 15.38 3.93 5.91
N PHE A 260 15.53 4.62 7.05
CA PHE A 260 16.02 6.00 7.07
C PHE A 260 17.47 6.10 6.56
N ALA A 261 18.34 5.16 6.97
CA ALA A 261 19.71 5.11 6.46
C ALA A 261 19.74 4.85 4.95
N ALA A 262 18.83 4.03 4.42
CA ALA A 262 18.68 3.82 2.98
C ALA A 262 18.17 5.08 2.26
N GLN A 263 17.18 5.78 2.83
CA GLN A 263 16.65 7.05 2.30
C GLN A 263 17.73 8.13 2.22
N ASP A 264 18.55 8.28 3.27
CA ASP A 264 19.62 9.28 3.31
C ASP A 264 20.64 9.07 2.18
N ARG A 265 20.92 7.80 1.85
CA ARG A 265 21.88 7.39 0.81
C ARG A 265 21.34 7.47 -0.62
N LEU A 266 20.04 7.74 -0.82
CA LEU A 266 19.45 7.78 -2.16
C LEU A 266 20.14 8.79 -3.05
N THR A 267 20.34 8.41 -4.31
CA THR A 267 20.83 9.28 -5.38
C THR A 267 19.76 9.45 -6.46
N PRO A 268 19.85 10.50 -7.30
CA PRO A 268 18.97 10.61 -8.47
C PRO A 268 19.02 9.41 -9.41
N ALA A 269 20.17 8.72 -9.47
CA ALA A 269 20.33 7.52 -10.29
C ALA A 269 19.49 6.35 -9.75
N ASP A 270 19.29 6.25 -8.44
CA ASP A 270 18.44 5.23 -7.82
C ASP A 270 16.98 5.39 -8.22
N LEU A 271 16.45 6.62 -8.13
CA LEU A 271 15.08 6.94 -8.54
C LEU A 271 14.87 6.62 -10.03
N ARG A 272 15.82 7.02 -10.88
CA ARG A 272 15.78 6.70 -12.31
C ARG A 272 15.79 5.19 -12.56
N ARG A 273 16.64 4.45 -11.84
CA ARG A 273 16.74 2.99 -11.97
C ARG A 273 15.43 2.31 -11.59
N VAL A 274 14.83 2.66 -10.46
CA VAL A 274 13.56 2.04 -10.05
C VAL A 274 12.40 2.45 -10.96
N ALA A 275 12.39 3.69 -11.45
CA ALA A 275 11.44 4.14 -12.47
C ALA A 275 11.53 3.28 -13.75
N ALA A 276 12.75 3.04 -14.25
CA ALA A 276 12.98 2.20 -15.43
C ALA A 276 12.66 0.71 -15.19
N ARG A 277 12.84 0.22 -13.95
CA ARG A 277 12.68 -1.19 -13.60
C ARG A 277 11.22 -1.62 -13.45
N TYR A 278 10.37 -0.79 -12.82
CA TYR A 278 9.06 -1.23 -12.35
C TYR A 278 7.87 -0.69 -13.16
N PHE A 279 8.04 0.42 -13.89
CA PHE A 279 6.92 1.14 -14.51
C PHE A 279 6.78 0.88 -16.01
N ALA A 280 7.11 -0.33 -16.45
CA ALA A 280 6.89 -0.78 -17.81
C ALA A 280 5.41 -1.10 -18.07
N PRO A 281 4.87 -0.89 -19.29
CA PRO A 281 3.48 -1.23 -19.61
C PRO A 281 3.13 -2.71 -19.38
N THR A 282 4.11 -3.62 -19.48
CA THR A 282 3.92 -5.05 -19.21
C THR A 282 3.65 -5.36 -17.74
N ASN A 283 4.04 -4.46 -16.84
CA ASN A 283 3.84 -4.57 -15.39
C ASN A 283 2.65 -3.73 -14.89
N GLU A 284 1.85 -3.14 -15.78
CA GLU A 284 0.77 -2.21 -15.42
C GLU A 284 -0.59 -2.91 -15.35
N THR A 285 -1.30 -2.72 -14.25
CA THR A 285 -2.73 -3.02 -14.12
C THR A 285 -3.50 -1.70 -14.04
N VAL A 286 -4.59 -1.59 -14.80
CA VAL A 286 -5.38 -0.36 -14.94
C VAL A 286 -6.82 -0.65 -14.56
N VAL A 287 -7.36 0.10 -13.61
CA VAL A 287 -8.78 0.05 -13.27
C VAL A 287 -9.36 1.45 -13.45
N THR A 288 -10.43 1.56 -14.22
CA THR A 288 -11.17 2.81 -14.40
C THR A 288 -12.58 2.63 -13.86
N LEU A 289 -13.16 3.71 -13.34
CA LEU A 289 -14.54 3.73 -12.89
C LEU A 289 -15.23 5.00 -13.38
N GLU A 290 -16.43 4.83 -13.93
CA GLU A 290 -17.32 5.90 -14.38
C GLU A 290 -18.72 5.67 -13.79
N SER A 291 -19.47 6.75 -13.56
CA SER A 291 -20.90 6.64 -13.26
C SER A 291 -21.66 6.08 -14.46
N GLU A 292 -22.70 5.30 -14.18
CA GLU A 292 -23.73 5.01 -15.18
C GLU A 292 -24.31 6.33 -15.71
N ARG A 293 -24.29 6.53 -17.03
CA ARG A 293 -25.05 7.65 -17.61
C ARG A 293 -26.52 7.38 -17.35
N SER A 294 -27.21 8.31 -16.68
CA SER A 294 -28.67 8.31 -16.67
C SER A 294 -29.13 8.31 -18.13
N LYS A 295 -29.94 7.33 -18.50
CA LYS A 295 -30.70 7.37 -19.76
C LYS A 295 -31.67 8.55 -19.75
#